data_AF-A0A7X6NIS0-F1
#
_entry.id   AF-A0A7X6NIS0-F1
#
_cell.length_a   1.000
_cell.length_b   1.000
_cell.length_c   1.000
_cell.angle_alpha   90.00
_cell.angle_beta   90.00
_cell.angle_gamma   90.00
#
_symmetry.space_group_name_H-M   'P 1'
#
loop_
_entity.id
_entity.type
_entity.pdbx_description
1 polymer ?
#
loop_
_entity_poly.entity_id
_entity_poly.type
_entity_poly.pdbx_seq_one_letter_code
_entity_poly.pdbx_strand_id
1 'polypeptide(L)'
;MKKIFKIVIQIAIIYAIYQAGNFISSLISNIIVIPGNIIGMVILLVLLITNVLKFSIIEETSNFMLKYMSFFFVPITVGIMESYKLIQDS
;
A
#
# COMPACT_ATOMS: atom_id res chain seq x y z
N MET A 1 -5.09 -19.55 15.07
CA MET A 1 -5.77 -19.69 13.76
C MET A 1 -6.72 -18.53 13.47
N LYS A 2 -7.73 -18.22 14.32
CA LYS A 2 -8.72 -17.14 14.07
C LYS A 2 -8.10 -15.74 13.83
N LYS A 3 -7.03 -15.38 14.55
CA LYS A 3 -6.32 -14.09 14.38
C LYS A 3 -5.61 -13.95 13.02
N ILE A 4 -4.91 -15.01 12.60
CA ILE A 4 -4.20 -15.04 11.31
C ILE A 4 -5.20 -14.90 10.17
N PHE A 5 -6.33 -15.60 10.25
CA PHE A 5 -7.41 -15.47 9.27
C PHE A 5 -7.96 -14.04 9.18
N LYS A 6 -8.13 -13.37 10.32
CA LYS A 6 -8.56 -11.97 10.38
C LYS A 6 -7.53 -11.04 9.73
N ILE A 7 -6.23 -11.21 10.00
CA ILE A 7 -5.15 -10.43 9.37
C ILE A 7 -5.14 -10.63 7.85
N VAL A 8 -5.28 -11.87 7.37
CA VAL A 8 -5.32 -12.15 5.92
C VAL A 8 -6.48 -11.43 5.24
N ILE A 9 -7.67 -11.43 5.86
CA ILE A 9 -8.83 -10.68 5.34
C ILE A 9 -8.55 -9.18 5.32
N GLN A 10 -7.94 -8.62 6.37
CA GLN A 10 -7.61 -7.20 6.42
C GLN A 10 -6.59 -6.81 5.34
N ILE A 11 -5.56 -7.64 5.12
CA ILE A 11 -4.62 -7.47 4.01
C ILE A 11 -5.37 -7.50 2.67
N ALA A 12 -6.30 -8.44 2.49
CA ALA A 12 -7.10 -8.54 1.26
C ALA A 12 -7.96 -7.28 1.03
N ILE A 13 -8.53 -6.68 2.08
CA ILE A 13 -9.26 -5.41 2.00
C ILE A 13 -8.34 -4.27 1.56
N ILE A 14 -7.16 -4.13 2.18
CA ILE A 14 -6.18 -3.11 1.81
C ILE A 14 -5.72 -3.30 0.36
N TYR A 15 -5.49 -4.54 -0.05
CA TYR A 15 -5.11 -4.89 -1.42
C TYR A 15 -6.23 -4.58 -2.43
N ALA A 16 -7.49 -4.81 -2.09
CA ALA A 16 -8.63 -4.44 -2.93
C ALA A 16 -8.71 -2.92 -3.14
N ILE A 17 -8.46 -2.12 -2.10
CA ILE A 17 -8.41 -0.66 -2.20
C ILE A 17 -7.22 -0.21 -3.06
N TYR A 18 -6.07 -0.86 -2.91
CA TYR A 18 -4.91 -0.61 -3.77
C TYR A 18 -5.21 -0.90 -5.24
N GLN A 19 -5.87 -2.03 -5.54
CA GLN A 19 -6.30 -2.37 -6.91
C GLN A 19 -7.32 -1.36 -7.46
N ALA A 20 -8.25 -0.88 -6.64
CA ALA A 20 -9.15 0.19 -7.04
C ALA A 20 -8.39 1.50 -7.37
N GLY A 21 -7.39 1.85 -6.55
CA GLY A 21 -6.50 2.99 -6.78
C GLY A 21 -5.69 2.86 -8.07
N ASN A 22 -5.15 1.68 -8.37
CA ASN A 22 -4.46 1.37 -9.63
C ASN A 22 -5.41 1.44 -10.83
N PHE A 23 -6.63 0.92 -10.72
CA PHE A 23 -7.62 1.00 -11.78
C PHE A 23 -7.97 2.46 -12.09
N ILE A 24 -8.23 3.27 -11.06
CA ILE A 24 -8.49 4.70 -11.20
C ILE A 24 -7.27 5.45 -11.77
N SER A 25 -6.07 5.11 -11.30
CA SER A 25 -4.80 5.66 -11.82
C SER A 25 -4.64 5.37 -13.31
N SER A 26 -4.96 4.15 -13.77
CA SER A 26 -4.88 3.79 -15.19
C SER A 26 -5.88 4.56 -16.06
N LEU A 27 -7.08 4.84 -15.54
CA LEU A 27 -8.09 5.64 -16.24
C LEU A 27 -7.69 7.11 -16.35
N ILE A 28 -7.08 7.66 -15.29
CA ILE A 28 -6.69 9.07 -15.18
C ILE A 28 -5.28 9.33 -15.74
N SER A 29 -4.52 8.29 -16.06
CA SER A 29 -3.16 8.40 -16.63
C SER A 29 -3.10 9.23 -17.91
N ASN A 30 -4.21 9.41 -18.63
CA ASN A 30 -4.30 10.30 -19.79
C ASN A 30 -4.22 11.80 -19.44
N ILE A 31 -4.48 12.18 -18.19
CA ILE A 31 -4.52 13.58 -17.73
C ILE A 31 -3.38 13.85 -16.73
N ILE A 32 -3.11 12.92 -15.82
CA ILE A 32 -2.07 13.10 -14.80
C ILE A 32 -1.46 11.76 -14.38
N VAL A 33 -0.12 11.71 -14.33
CA VAL A 33 0.62 10.49 -13.96
C VAL A 33 0.73 10.44 -12.43
N ILE A 34 -0.33 9.99 -11.77
CA ILE A 34 -0.34 9.75 -10.33
C ILE A 34 -0.26 8.24 -10.09
N PRO A 35 0.76 7.75 -9.35
CA PRO A 35 0.84 6.35 -8.95
C PRO A 35 -0.42 5.87 -8.21
N GLY A 36 -0.91 4.68 -8.55
CA GLY A 36 -2.13 4.15 -7.97
C GLY A 36 -2.08 3.89 -6.46
N ASN A 37 -0.89 3.75 -5.86
CA ASN A 37 -0.75 3.69 -4.40
C ASN A 37 -1.17 5.00 -3.71
N ILE A 38 -0.83 6.17 -4.27
CA ILE A 38 -1.23 7.49 -3.76
C ILE A 38 -2.75 7.62 -3.84
N ILE A 39 -3.35 7.24 -4.98
CA ILE A 39 -4.81 7.28 -5.15
C ILE A 39 -5.48 6.33 -4.15
N GLY A 40 -4.96 5.12 -3.98
CA GLY A 40 -5.43 4.15 -2.99
C GLY A 40 -5.40 4.70 -1.56
N MET A 41 -4.35 5.46 -1.19
CA MET A 41 -4.29 6.13 0.11
C MET A 41 -5.39 7.18 0.29
N VAL A 42 -5.68 7.97 -0.74
CA VAL A 42 -6.78 8.96 -0.72
C VAL A 42 -8.14 8.26 -0.61
N ILE A 43 -8.36 7.18 -1.37
CA ILE A 43 -9.60 6.39 -1.28
C ILE A 43 -9.79 5.82 0.12
N LEU A 44 -8.73 5.24 0.70
CA LEU A 44 -8.75 4.71 2.06
C LEU A 44 -9.08 5.81 3.07
N LEU A 45 -8.50 7.00 2.92
CA LEU A 45 -8.80 8.16 3.77
C LEU A 45 -10.29 8.54 3.69
N VAL A 46 -10.85 8.62 2.49
CA VAL A 46 -12.28 8.95 2.30
C VAL A 46 -13.17 7.88 2.93
N LEU A 47 -12.85 6.59 2.77
CA LEU A 47 -13.57 5.47 3.38
C LEU A 47 -13.55 5.50 4.92
N LEU A 48 -12.44 5.94 5.51
CA LEU A 48 -12.29 6.09 6.95
C LEU A 48 -13.08 7.31 7.47
N ILE A 49 -13.00 8.46 6.78
CA ILE A 49 -13.74 9.69 7.15
C ILE A 49 -15.25 9.46 7.05
N THR A 50 -15.70 8.77 6.00
CA THR A 50 -17.12 8.43 5.80
C THR A 50 -17.61 7.32 6.74
N ASN A 51 -16.72 6.74 7.57
CA ASN A 51 -17.01 5.64 8.51
C ASN A 51 -17.57 4.36 7.84
N VAL A 52 -17.52 4.27 6.51
CA VAL A 52 -17.91 3.08 5.73
C VAL A 52 -17.00 1.92 6.10
N LEU A 53 -15.70 2.22 6.30
CA LEU A 53 -14.72 1.29 6.81
C LEU A 53 -14.34 1.70 8.24
N LYS A 54 -14.70 0.89 9.23
CA LYS A 54 -14.27 1.11 10.61
C LYS A 54 -12.76 0.87 10.71
N PHE A 55 -12.03 1.82 11.28
CA PHE A 55 -10.58 1.69 11.50
C PHE A 55 -10.20 0.39 12.22
N SER A 56 -11.01 -0.03 13.20
CA SER A 56 -10.83 -1.29 13.94
C SER A 56 -10.84 -2.55 13.07
N ILE A 57 -11.36 -2.47 11.84
CA ILE A 57 -11.31 -3.56 10.88
C ILE A 57 -9.87 -3.73 10.39
N ILE A 58 -9.14 -2.68 10.04
CA ILE A 58 -7.78 -2.77 9.43
C ILE A 58 -6.63 -2.53 10.41
N GLU A 59 -6.93 -2.02 11.61
CA GLU A 59 -5.95 -1.60 12.62
C GLU A 59 -4.91 -2.67 12.97
N GLU A 60 -5.33 -3.92 13.14
CA GLU A 60 -4.45 -5.01 13.58
C GLU A 60 -3.37 -5.32 12.53
N THR A 61 -3.74 -5.31 11.25
CA THR A 61 -2.82 -5.49 10.11
C THR A 61 -1.97 -4.26 9.88
N SER A 62 -2.55 -3.07 9.93
CA SER A 62 -1.80 -1.82 9.77
C SER A 62 -0.71 -1.70 10.83
N ASN A 63 -1.04 -1.96 12.10
CA ASN A 63 -0.06 -1.94 13.19
C ASN A 63 1.01 -3.03 13.04
N PHE A 64 0.64 -4.22 12.56
CA PHE A 64 1.60 -5.28 12.27
C PHE A 64 2.58 -4.86 11.16
N MET A 65 2.09 -4.34 10.04
CA MET A 65 2.92 -3.90 8.92
C MET A 65 3.83 -2.74 9.33
N LEU A 66 3.29 -1.75 10.06
CA LEU A 66 4.06 -0.61 10.58
C LEU A 66 5.15 -1.04 11.55
N LYS A 67 4.88 -2.03 12.41
CA LYS A 67 5.88 -2.58 13.35
C LYS A 67 7.09 -3.18 12.63
N TYR A 68 6.89 -3.81 11.48
CA TYR A 68 7.96 -4.41 10.68
C TYR A 68 8.37 -3.55 9.47
N MET A 69 7.95 -2.28 9.43
CA MET A 69 8.20 -1.37 8.29
C MET A 69 9.70 -1.24 7.95
N SER A 70 10.56 -1.12 8.96
CA SER A 70 12.01 -1.04 8.76
C SER A 70 12.59 -2.27 8.07
N PHE A 71 12.06 -3.46 8.36
CA PHE A 71 12.47 -4.70 7.70
C PHE A 71 12.14 -4.68 6.20
N PHE A 72 10.99 -4.11 5.82
CA PHE A 72 10.63 -3.97 4.40
C PHE A 72 11.45 -2.89 3.67
N PHE A 73 11.93 -1.87 4.38
CA PHE A 73 12.75 -0.83 3.77
C PHE A 73 14.17 -1.29 3.44
N VAL A 74 14.78 -2.15 4.26
CA VAL A 74 16.17 -2.59 4.06
C VAL A 74 16.40 -3.18 2.65
N PRO A 75 15.61 -4.17 2.16
CA PRO A 75 15.75 -4.70 0.81
C PRO A 75 15.53 -3.64 -0.28
N ILE A 76 14.55 -2.75 -0.10
CA ILE A 76 14.23 -1.69 -1.06
C ILE A 76 15.42 -0.74 -1.21
N THR A 77 15.99 -0.28 -0.09
CA THR A 77 17.14 0.63 -0.10
C THR A 77 18.38 -0.02 -0.71
N VAL A 78 18.65 -1.29 -0.40
CA VAL A 78 19.78 -2.04 -0.99
C VAL A 78 19.59 -2.21 -2.50
N GLY A 79 18.38 -2.56 -2.96
CA GLY A 79 18.09 -2.68 -4.39
C GLY A 79 18.21 -1.37 -5.17
N ILE A 80 17.86 -0.24 -4.55
CA ILE A 80 18.08 1.09 -5.13
C ILE A 80 19.59 1.38 -5.24
N MET A 81 20.38 1.05 -4.22
CA MET A 81 21.84 1.23 -4.24
C MET A 81 22.49 0.39 -5.34
N GLU A 82 22.01 -0.85 -5.55
CA GLU A 82 22.49 -1.72 -6.63
C GLU A 82 22.12 -1.17 -8.01
N SER A 83 20.88 -0.68 -8.18
CA SER A 83 20.43 -0.01 -9.39
C SER A 83 21.24 1.26 -9.68
N TYR A 84 21.60 2.02 -8.65
CA TYR A 84 22.45 3.20 -8.77
C TYR A 84 23.86 2.85 -9.25
N LYS A 85 24.47 1.77 -8.72
CA LYS A 85 25.77 1.27 -9.19
C LYS A 85 25.74 0.89 -10.67
N LEU A 86 24.69 0.21 -11.13
CA LEU A 86 24.53 -0.15 -12.55
C LEU A 86 24.52 1.07 -13.48
N ILE A 87 23.89 2.18 -13.05
CA ILE A 87 23.83 3.43 -13.81
C ILE A 87 25.20 4.15 -13.77
N GLN A 88 25.92 4.07 -12.64
CA GLN A 88 27.23 4.70 -12.49
C GLN A 88 28.35 3.97 -13.25
N ASP A 89 28.23 2.66 -13.43
CA ASP A 89 29.19 1.83 -14.17
C ASP A 89 28.95 1.83 -15.71
N SER A 90 27.95 2.59 -16.19
CA SER A 90 27.62 2.80 -17.62
C SER A 90 28.20 4.11 -18.14
#